data_AF-K1RUS3-F1
#
_entry.id   AF-K1RUS3-F1
#
_cell.length_a   1.000
_cell.length_b   1.000
_cell.length_c   1.000
_cell.angle_alpha   90.00
_cell.angle_beta   90.00
_cell.angle_gamma   90.00
#
_symmetry.space_group_name_H-M   'P 1'
#
loop_
_entity.id
_entity.type
_entity.pdbx_description
1 polymer ?
#
loop_
_entity_poly.entity_id
_entity_poly.type
_entity_poly.pdbx_seq_one_letter_code
_entity_poly.pdbx_strand_id
1 'polypeptide(L)'
;IEMDEDARKEFLEILPSETIAKRFVDYMDSDDAVDIIREMDEDKQEEVLSHIEDIEQAGDIVDLLKYDEDTAGGLMGTEMVIVNENWSMPECLKEMRIQAEDMDEIYYVYVVDDDQRLRGVFPLKKMITSPSVSKVKHVMRKNRYPSM
;
A
#
# COMPACT_ATOMS: atom_id res chain seq x y z
N ILE A 1 -14.79 -8.54 -12.06
CA ILE A 1 -15.41 -7.92 -13.25
C ILE A 1 -15.40 -6.46 -12.93
N GLU A 2 -14.57 -5.70 -13.64
CA GLU A 2 -14.44 -4.26 -13.45
C GLU A 2 -15.74 -3.57 -13.91
N MET A 3 -16.18 -2.56 -13.17
CA MET A 3 -17.34 -1.76 -13.55
C MET A 3 -16.96 -0.78 -14.66
N ASP A 4 -17.89 -0.51 -15.57
CA ASP A 4 -17.73 0.57 -16.54
C ASP A 4 -17.64 1.92 -15.82
N GLU A 5 -16.73 2.81 -16.26
CA GLU A 5 -16.42 4.07 -15.58
C GLU A 5 -17.65 4.99 -15.48
N ASP A 6 -18.45 5.10 -16.55
CA ASP A 6 -19.64 5.95 -16.55
C ASP A 6 -20.68 5.43 -15.54
N ALA A 7 -20.84 4.09 -15.49
CA ALA A 7 -21.74 3.45 -14.53
C ALA A 7 -21.24 3.57 -13.08
N ARG A 8 -19.92 3.50 -12.87
CA ARG A 8 -19.29 3.72 -11.55
C ARG A 8 -19.53 5.15 -11.08
N LYS A 9 -19.30 6.14 -11.93
CA LYS A 9 -19.51 7.54 -11.60
C LYS A 9 -20.96 7.85 -11.21
N GLU A 10 -21.93 7.39 -12.01
CA GLU A 10 -23.36 7.56 -11.69
C GLU A 10 -23.70 6.92 -10.33
N PHE A 11 -23.12 5.75 -10.05
CA PHE A 11 -23.31 5.05 -8.79
C PHE A 11 -22.69 5.79 -7.59
N LEU A 12 -21.49 6.34 -7.74
CA LEU A 12 -20.82 7.11 -6.68
C LEU A 12 -21.57 8.42 -6.41
N GLU A 13 -22.13 9.08 -7.43
CA GLU A 13 -22.91 10.31 -7.26
C GLU A 13 -24.13 10.12 -6.35
N ILE A 14 -24.84 9.00 -6.47
CA ILE A 14 -26.08 8.74 -5.70
C ILE A 14 -25.82 8.21 -4.29
N LEU A 15 -24.64 7.67 -4.01
CA LEU A 15 -24.32 7.10 -2.71
C LEU A 15 -23.97 8.21 -1.68
N PRO A 16 -24.40 8.05 -0.41
CA PRO A 16 -23.94 8.89 0.67
C PRO A 16 -22.43 8.75 0.89
N SER A 17 -21.73 9.85 1.15
CA SER A 17 -20.28 9.89 1.34
C SER A 17 -19.81 8.98 2.48
N GLU A 18 -20.55 8.91 3.59
CA GLU A 18 -20.29 7.95 4.68
C GLU A 18 -20.36 6.48 4.21
N THR A 19 -21.29 6.16 3.30
CA THR A 19 -21.40 4.80 2.78
C THR A 19 -20.23 4.46 1.87
N ILE A 20 -19.80 5.42 1.04
CA ILE A 20 -18.61 5.25 0.18
C ILE A 20 -17.39 4.97 1.04
N ALA A 21 -17.14 5.79 2.08
CA ALA A 21 -16.03 5.61 2.99
C ALA A 21 -16.09 4.23 3.70
N LYS A 22 -17.15 4.00 4.48
CA LYS A 22 -17.22 2.88 5.42
C LYS A 22 -17.50 1.52 4.82
N ARG A 23 -17.93 1.44 3.56
CA ARG A 23 -18.28 0.16 2.91
C ARG A 23 -17.38 -0.18 1.75
N PHE A 24 -16.61 0.78 1.24
CA PHE A 24 -15.76 0.58 0.09
C PHE A 24 -14.34 1.03 0.42
N VAL A 25 -14.11 2.33 0.65
CA VAL A 25 -12.75 2.87 0.84
C VAL A 25 -12.01 2.19 2.01
N ASP A 26 -12.68 2.00 3.16
CA ASP A 26 -12.08 1.32 4.33
C ASP A 26 -11.64 -0.14 4.06
N TYR A 27 -12.02 -0.72 2.92
CA TYR A 27 -11.68 -2.10 2.52
C TYR A 27 -10.99 -2.16 1.15
N MET A 28 -10.50 -1.03 0.64
CA MET A 28 -9.78 -0.92 -0.61
C MET A 28 -8.32 -0.61 -0.35
N ASP A 29 -7.45 -1.12 -1.22
CA ASP A 29 -6.08 -0.67 -1.29
C ASP A 29 -6.06 0.83 -1.66
N SER A 30 -5.02 1.53 -1.18
CA SER A 30 -4.93 2.98 -1.28
C SER A 30 -4.95 3.52 -2.72
N ASP A 31 -4.42 2.79 -3.71
CA ASP A 31 -4.48 3.16 -5.13
C ASP A 31 -5.91 3.06 -5.69
N ASP A 32 -6.59 1.94 -5.46
CA ASP A 32 -7.99 1.74 -5.86
C ASP A 32 -8.92 2.80 -5.23
N ALA A 33 -8.69 3.11 -3.95
CA ALA A 33 -9.43 4.15 -3.24
C ALA A 33 -9.23 5.54 -3.86
N VAL A 34 -7.98 5.88 -4.20
CA VAL A 34 -7.64 7.15 -4.86
C VAL A 34 -8.31 7.27 -6.22
N ASP A 35 -8.31 6.20 -7.02
CA ASP A 35 -8.94 6.20 -8.34
C ASP A 35 -10.44 6.46 -8.27
N ILE A 36 -11.13 5.87 -7.29
CA ILE A 36 -12.55 6.13 -7.05
C ILE A 36 -12.81 7.56 -6.58
N ILE A 37 -11.99 8.07 -5.65
CA ILE A 37 -12.16 9.41 -5.09
C ILE A 37 -11.90 10.48 -6.16
N ARG A 38 -10.93 10.28 -7.07
CA ARG A 38 -10.64 11.19 -8.19
C ARG A 38 -11.83 11.46 -9.12
N GLU A 39 -12.78 10.53 -9.22
CA GLU A 39 -13.97 10.69 -10.07
C GLU A 39 -15.02 11.65 -9.49
N MET A 40 -14.90 11.97 -8.20
CA MET A 40 -15.83 12.84 -7.46
C MET A 40 -15.42 14.31 -7.55
N ASP A 41 -16.37 15.21 -7.27
CA ASP A 41 -16.08 16.62 -7.07
C ASP A 41 -15.43 16.90 -5.70
N GLU A 42 -14.71 18.01 -5.61
CA GLU A 42 -13.88 18.35 -4.43
C GLU A 42 -14.67 18.29 -3.11
N ASP A 43 -15.91 18.81 -3.08
CA ASP A 43 -16.76 18.80 -1.90
C ASP A 43 -17.06 17.36 -1.42
N LYS A 44 -17.32 16.45 -2.35
CA LYS A 44 -17.63 15.05 -2.02
C LYS A 44 -16.39 14.26 -1.67
N GLN A 45 -15.24 14.56 -2.30
CA GLN A 45 -13.95 13.99 -1.89
C GLN A 45 -13.66 14.30 -0.42
N GLU A 46 -13.77 15.58 -0.02
CA GLU A 46 -13.56 16.01 1.36
C GLU A 46 -14.53 15.31 2.34
N GLU A 47 -15.80 15.19 1.97
CA GLU A 47 -16.80 14.52 2.80
C GLU A 47 -16.49 13.02 2.97
N VAL A 48 -16.14 12.31 1.89
CA VAL A 48 -15.75 10.89 1.94
C VAL A 48 -14.52 10.71 2.81
N LEU A 49 -13.46 11.49 2.59
CA LEU A 49 -12.23 11.44 3.38
C LEU A 49 -12.48 11.67 4.87
N SER A 50 -13.43 12.54 5.22
CA SER A 50 -13.81 12.81 6.61
C SER A 50 -14.52 11.65 7.32
N HIS A 51 -15.00 10.66 6.57
CA HIS A 51 -15.73 9.50 7.07
C HIS A 51 -14.89 8.21 7.16
N ILE A 52 -13.67 8.21 6.61
CA ILE A 52 -12.73 7.08 6.70
C ILE A 52 -12.34 6.86 8.16
N GLU A 53 -12.42 5.61 8.62
CA GLU A 53 -12.15 5.29 10.03
C GLU A 53 -10.64 5.20 10.32
N ASP A 54 -9.86 4.70 9.36
CA ASP A 54 -8.41 4.63 9.45
C ASP A 54 -7.75 5.97 9.05
N ILE A 55 -7.20 6.66 10.06
CA ILE A 55 -6.54 7.95 9.89
C ILE A 55 -5.25 7.83 9.07
N GLU A 56 -4.53 6.71 9.18
CA GLU A 56 -3.31 6.49 8.40
C GLU A 56 -3.67 6.30 6.92
N GLN A 57 -4.66 5.45 6.63
CA GLN A 57 -5.17 5.25 5.26
C GLN A 57 -5.69 6.56 4.64
N ALA A 58 -6.48 7.35 5.39
CA ALA A 58 -6.96 8.64 4.93
C ALA A 58 -5.82 9.61 4.59
N GLY A 59 -4.75 9.60 5.40
CA GLY A 59 -3.54 10.38 5.16
C GLY A 59 -2.81 9.96 3.88
N ASP A 60 -2.66 8.64 3.69
CA ASP A 60 -2.03 8.07 2.50
C ASP A 60 -2.80 8.42 1.23
N ILE A 61 -4.13 8.30 1.23
CA ILE A 61 -4.99 8.70 0.11
C ILE A 61 -4.81 10.18 -0.22
N VAL A 62 -4.79 11.07 0.79
CA VAL A 62 -4.57 12.50 0.60
C VAL A 62 -3.19 12.79 -0.01
N ASP A 63 -2.16 12.03 0.37
CA ASP A 63 -0.83 12.16 -0.20
C ASP A 63 -0.77 11.64 -1.64
N LEU A 64 -1.44 10.53 -1.94
CA LEU A 64 -1.52 9.93 -3.28
C LEU A 64 -2.29 10.80 -4.28
N LEU A 65 -3.37 11.46 -3.84
CA LEU A 65 -4.16 12.40 -4.66
C LEU A 65 -3.33 13.57 -5.21
N LYS A 66 -2.13 13.84 -4.66
CA LYS A 66 -1.21 14.89 -5.15
C LYS A 66 -0.45 14.50 -6.41
N TYR A 67 -0.41 13.21 -6.75
CA TYR A 67 0.25 12.71 -7.94
C TYR A 67 -0.73 12.62 -9.11
N ASP A 68 -0.24 12.87 -10.33
CA ASP A 68 -1.03 12.64 -11.55
C ASP A 68 -1.24 11.13 -11.77
N GLU A 69 -2.42 10.75 -12.29
CA GLU A 69 -2.84 9.34 -12.51
C GLU A 69 -1.81 8.51 -13.27
N ASP A 70 -1.20 9.06 -14.33
CA ASP A 70 -0.26 8.36 -15.20
C ASP A 70 1.18 8.30 -14.64
N THR A 71 1.40 8.74 -13.41
CA THR A 71 2.73 8.73 -12.78
C THR A 71 2.93 7.52 -11.89
N ALA A 72 4.18 7.19 -11.60
CA ALA A 72 4.49 6.14 -10.64
C ALA A 72 3.83 6.36 -9.26
N GLY A 73 3.66 7.61 -8.85
CA GLY A 73 2.95 7.95 -7.60
C GLY A 73 1.44 7.89 -7.72
N GLY A 74 0.88 8.07 -8.91
CA GLY A 74 -0.56 7.96 -9.16
C GLY A 74 -1.06 6.53 -9.32
N LEU A 75 -0.17 5.58 -9.61
CA LEU A 75 -0.44 4.16 -9.81
C LEU A 75 0.06 3.26 -8.67
N MET A 76 0.55 3.82 -7.56
CA MET A 76 1.11 3.03 -6.45
C MET A 76 0.13 2.95 -5.28
N GLY A 77 0.00 1.76 -4.71
CA GLY A 77 -0.49 1.60 -3.34
C GLY A 77 0.64 1.79 -2.30
N THR A 78 0.29 2.17 -1.08
CA THR A 78 1.20 2.31 0.06
C THR A 78 1.38 1.01 0.84
N GLU A 79 0.49 0.03 0.63
CA GLU A 79 0.45 -1.25 1.30
C GLU A 79 1.66 -2.11 0.88
N MET A 80 2.64 -2.24 1.78
CA MET A 80 3.83 -3.04 1.50
C MET A 80 4.47 -3.61 2.76
N VAL A 81 5.08 -4.79 2.63
CA VAL A 81 5.82 -5.39 3.74
C VAL A 81 7.25 -4.86 3.78
N ILE A 82 7.61 -4.23 4.89
CA ILE A 82 8.93 -3.62 5.12
C ILE A 82 9.65 -4.33 6.26
N VAL A 83 10.93 -4.65 6.04
CA VAL A 83 11.79 -5.29 7.05
C VAL A 83 13.15 -4.61 7.12
N ASN A 84 13.75 -4.60 8.32
CA ASN A 84 15.08 -4.02 8.50
C ASN A 84 16.18 -5.01 8.10
N GLU A 85 17.21 -4.53 7.40
CA GLU A 85 18.32 -5.34 6.88
C GLU A 85 19.14 -6.04 7.97
N ASN A 86 19.11 -5.51 9.19
CA ASN A 86 19.87 -5.98 10.34
C ASN A 86 19.15 -7.06 11.16
N TRP A 87 17.86 -7.28 10.92
CA TRP A 87 17.06 -8.32 11.59
C TRP A 87 17.55 -9.72 11.26
N SER A 88 17.28 -10.63 12.21
CA SER A 88 17.42 -12.07 11.99
C SER A 88 16.25 -12.59 11.13
N MET A 89 16.42 -13.71 10.42
CA MET A 89 15.30 -14.30 9.66
C MET A 89 14.06 -14.63 10.54
N PRO A 90 14.18 -15.14 11.77
CA PRO A 90 13.02 -15.38 12.63
C PRO A 90 12.27 -14.08 13.02
N GLU A 91 13.01 -13.03 13.33
CA GLU A 91 12.44 -11.70 13.63
C GLU A 91 11.75 -11.12 12.39
N CYS A 92 12.42 -11.16 11.25
CA CYS A 92 11.84 -10.77 9.97
C CYS A 92 10.52 -11.51 9.68
N LEU A 93 10.49 -12.84 9.81
CA LEU A 93 9.27 -13.62 9.59
C LEU A 93 8.16 -13.33 10.61
N LYS A 94 8.51 -12.96 11.84
CA LYS A 94 7.55 -12.55 12.86
C LYS A 94 6.90 -11.23 12.46
N GLU A 95 7.69 -10.22 12.14
CA GLU A 95 7.16 -8.89 11.78
C GLU A 95 6.39 -8.92 10.46
N MET A 96 6.87 -9.69 9.48
CA MET A 96 6.13 -9.90 8.23
C MET A 96 4.75 -10.50 8.47
N ARG A 97 4.58 -11.43 9.42
CA ARG A 97 3.27 -12.02 9.71
C ARG A 97 2.29 -11.03 10.31
N ILE A 98 2.79 -10.05 11.06
CA ILE A 98 1.96 -9.00 11.66
C ILE A 98 1.52 -8.02 10.57
N GLN A 99 2.46 -7.56 9.74
CA GLN A 99 2.14 -6.64 8.63
C GLN A 99 1.22 -7.28 7.57
N ALA A 100 1.35 -8.59 7.36
CA ALA A 100 0.59 -9.32 6.37
C ALA A 100 -0.86 -9.66 6.77
N GLU A 101 -1.27 -9.37 8.01
CA GLU A 101 -2.57 -9.82 8.53
C GLU A 101 -3.75 -9.19 7.77
N ASP A 102 -3.59 -7.94 7.35
CA ASP A 102 -4.61 -7.12 6.70
C ASP A 102 -4.29 -6.83 5.21
N MET A 103 -3.38 -7.59 4.60
CA MET A 103 -3.00 -7.42 3.19
C MET A 103 -3.57 -8.53 2.31
N ASP A 104 -4.14 -8.16 1.16
CA ASP A 104 -4.69 -9.12 0.20
C ASP A 104 -3.61 -9.96 -0.49
N GLU A 105 -2.56 -9.32 -1.02
CA GLU A 105 -1.50 -9.99 -1.76
C GLU A 105 -0.09 -9.52 -1.39
N ILE A 106 0.83 -10.47 -1.16
CA ILE A 106 2.24 -10.16 -0.82
C ILE A 106 3.18 -11.00 -1.68
N TYR A 107 3.86 -10.34 -2.61
CA TYR A 107 4.85 -10.97 -3.48
C TYR A 107 6.30 -10.65 -3.10
N TYR A 108 6.51 -9.43 -2.61
CA TYR A 108 7.83 -8.88 -2.30
C TYR A 108 7.86 -8.31 -0.90
N VAL A 109 9.04 -8.41 -0.30
CA VAL A 109 9.38 -7.76 0.96
C VAL A 109 10.44 -6.72 0.66
N TYR A 110 10.19 -5.49 1.06
CA TYR A 110 11.12 -4.38 0.90
C TYR A 110 12.06 -4.33 2.10
N VAL A 111 13.36 -4.23 1.82
CA VAL A 111 14.38 -4.25 2.86
C VAL A 111 14.97 -2.85 3.01
N VAL A 112 14.86 -2.28 4.20
CA VAL A 112 15.34 -0.94 4.55
C VAL A 112 16.48 -0.98 5.57
N ASP A 113 17.23 0.12 5.68
CA ASP A 113 18.16 0.34 6.78
C ASP A 113 17.49 1.05 7.97
N ASP A 114 18.30 1.41 8.98
CA ASP A 114 17.84 2.09 10.19
C ASP A 114 17.34 3.53 9.92
N ASP A 115 17.67 4.11 8.76
CA ASP A 115 17.23 5.44 8.30
C ASP A 115 16.02 5.33 7.33
N GLN A 116 15.34 4.18 7.25
CA GLN A 116 14.22 3.91 6.34
C GLN A 116 14.56 4.03 4.84
N ARG A 117 15.84 3.88 4.47
CA ARG A 117 16.24 3.90 3.05
C ARG A 117 16.18 2.50 2.44
N LEU A 118 15.59 2.39 1.26
CA LEU A 118 15.50 1.12 0.52
C LEU A 118 16.90 0.57 0.17
N ARG A 119 17.25 -0.59 0.73
CA ARG A 119 18.51 -1.31 0.48
C ARG A 119 18.36 -2.50 -0.45
N GLY A 120 17.17 -3.06 -0.57
CA GLY A 120 16.93 -4.19 -1.45
C GLY A 120 15.50 -4.69 -1.41
N VAL A 121 15.27 -5.76 -2.17
CA VAL A 121 13.99 -6.47 -2.18
C VAL A 121 14.21 -7.96 -2.04
N PHE A 122 13.19 -8.61 -1.50
CA PHE A 122 13.22 -10.01 -1.22
C PHE A 122 11.90 -10.66 -1.70
N PRO A 123 11.91 -11.51 -2.75
CA PRO A 123 10.70 -12.23 -3.16
C PRO A 123 10.27 -13.22 -2.07
N LEU A 124 8.98 -13.23 -1.71
CA LEU A 124 8.46 -14.04 -0.60
C LEU A 124 8.84 -15.53 -0.73
N LYS A 125 8.77 -16.08 -1.95
CA LYS A 125 9.20 -17.47 -2.25
C LYS A 125 10.64 -17.78 -1.80
N LYS A 126 11.55 -16.82 -1.93
CA LYS A 126 12.94 -17.02 -1.50
C LYS A 126 13.06 -17.02 0.03
N MET A 127 12.12 -16.40 0.77
CA MET A 127 12.22 -16.24 2.23
C MET A 127 12.00 -17.59 2.88
N ILE A 128 11.02 -18.31 2.37
CA ILE A 128 10.64 -19.66 2.78
C ILE A 128 11.78 -20.67 2.53
N THR A 129 12.57 -20.45 1.48
CA THR A 129 13.63 -21.38 1.05
C THR A 129 15.02 -21.01 1.57
N SER A 130 15.17 -19.90 2.30
CA SER A 130 16.46 -19.42 2.81
C SER A 130 16.80 -19.97 4.21
N PRO A 131 18.08 -20.18 4.55
CA PRO A 131 18.48 -20.68 5.87
C PRO A 131 18.12 -19.72 7.00
N SER A 132 17.53 -20.22 8.09
CA SER A 132 16.96 -19.43 9.19
C SER A 132 17.96 -18.66 10.07
N VAL A 133 19.27 -18.91 9.93
CA VAL A 133 20.31 -18.33 10.82
C VAL A 133 21.06 -17.13 10.23
N SER A 134 20.72 -16.72 9.01
CA SER A 134 21.36 -15.55 8.37
C SER A 134 20.62 -14.26 8.72
N LYS A 135 21.31 -13.11 8.60
CA LYS A 135 20.64 -11.79 8.61
C LYS A 135 20.04 -11.51 7.23
N VAL A 136 18.98 -10.70 7.19
CA VAL A 136 18.26 -10.35 5.94
C VAL A 136 19.21 -9.80 4.86
N LYS A 137 20.13 -8.90 5.23
CA LYS A 137 21.10 -8.32 4.28
C LYS A 137 22.02 -9.31 3.57
N HIS A 138 22.21 -10.51 4.12
CA HIS A 138 23.06 -11.55 3.50
C HIS A 138 22.34 -12.33 2.39
N VAL A 139 21.01 -12.24 2.32
CA VAL A 139 20.19 -13.05 1.42
C VAL A 139 19.31 -12.23 0.47
N MET A 140 19.11 -10.94 0.75
CA MET A 140 18.34 -10.02 -0.10
C MET A 140 18.97 -9.77 -1.47
N ARG A 141 18.15 -9.36 -2.45
CA ARG A 141 18.65 -8.76 -3.68
C ARG A 141 18.91 -7.28 -3.41
N LYS A 142 20.18 -6.87 -3.44
CA LYS A 142 20.56 -5.47 -3.26
C LYS A 142 19.92 -4.59 -4.32
N ASN A 143 19.41 -3.43 -3.90
CA ASN A 143 19.00 -2.38 -4.80
C ASN A 143 20.24 -1.87 -5.55
N ARG A 144 20.19 -1.91 -6.89
CA ARG A 144 21.29 -1.47 -7.76
C ARG A 144 21.26 0.03 -8.04
N TYR A 145 20.19 0.71 -7.64
CA TYR A 145 20.00 2.15 -7.75
C TYR A 145 19.71 2.72 -6.35
N PRO A 146 20.72 2.77 -5.45
CA PRO A 146 20.57 3.56 -4.23
C PRO A 146 20.27 4.99 -4.65
N SER A 147 19.24 5.59 -4.04
CA SER A 147 18.71 6.92 -4.34
C SER A 147 19.86 7.92 -4.59
N MET A 148 19.83 8.62 -5.74
CA MET A 148 20.71 9.75 -6.03
C MET A 148 20.49 10.89 -5.05
#